data_AF-A0A1J5PD97-F1
#
_entry.id   AF-A0A1J5PD97-F1
#
_cell.length_a   1.000
_cell.length_b   1.000
_cell.length_c   1.000
_cell.angle_alpha   90.00
_cell.angle_beta   90.00
_cell.angle_gamma   90.00
#
_symmetry.space_group_name_H-M   'P 1'
#
loop_
_entity.id
_entity.type
_entity.pdbx_description
1 polymer ?
#
loop_
_entity_poly.entity_id
_entity_poly.type
_entity_poly.pdbx_seq_one_letter_code
_entity_poly.pdbx_strand_id
1 'polypeptide(L)' 'MDTATLIITGVELINSGSDMNQMLPMHAQHQDRYARVPEQWLADGGFAQHGHIEPLEARATQVFAP' A
#
# COMPACT_ATOMS: atom_id res chain seq x y z
N MET A 1 4.28 -5.46 2.79
CA MET A 1 5.20 -6.62 2.94
C MET A 1 6.31 -6.43 1.92
N ASP A 2 7.55 -6.65 2.31
CA ASP A 2 8.63 -6.77 1.32
C ASP A 2 8.55 -8.12 0.62
N THR A 3 8.39 -8.13 -0.71
CA THR A 3 8.13 -9.37 -1.46
C THR A 3 9.36 -10.24 -1.61
N ALA A 4 10.58 -9.69 -1.48
CA ALA A 4 11.82 -10.46 -1.55
C ALA A 4 12.11 -11.23 -0.27
N THR A 5 11.89 -10.63 0.90
CA THR A 5 12.20 -11.23 2.20
C THR A 5 10.99 -11.75 2.97
N LEU A 6 9.77 -11.45 2.51
CA LEU A 6 8.51 -11.76 3.16
C LEU A 6 8.30 -11.09 4.53
N ILE A 7 9.07 -10.03 4.82
CA ILE A 7 8.96 -9.29 6.09
C ILE A 7 7.76 -8.35 6.02
N ILE A 8 6.98 -8.31 7.11
CA ILE A 8 5.90 -7.33 7.30
C ILE A 8 6.54 -5.98 7.67
N THR A 9 6.48 -5.03 6.75
CA THR A 9 7.04 -3.67 6.91
C THR A 9 6.01 -2.63 7.38
N GLY A 10 4.72 -2.97 7.34
CA GLY A 10 3.63 -2.09 7.72
C GLY A 10 2.46 -2.90 8.27
N VAL A 11 1.80 -2.37 9.30
CA VAL A 11 0.63 -2.95 9.94
C VAL A 11 -0.10 -1.86 10.72
N GLU A 12 -1.43 -1.94 10.72
CA GLU A 12 -2.29 -1.05 11.50
C GLU A 12 -3.57 -1.78 11.91
N LEU A 13 -4.03 -1.54 13.13
CA LEU A 13 -5.31 -2.02 13.62
C LEU A 13 -6.33 -0.88 13.52
N ILE A 14 -7.37 -1.09 12.72
CA ILE A 14 -8.47 -0.14 12.54
C ILE A 14 -9.80 -0.78 12.94
N ASN A 15 -10.77 0.04 13.33
CA ASN A 15 -12.13 -0.43 13.60
C ASN A 15 -12.94 -0.49 12.29
N SER A 16 -12.56 -1.40 11.40
CA SER A 16 -13.21 -1.64 10.11
C SER A 16 -13.36 -3.14 9.86
N GLY A 17 -14.47 -3.54 9.25
CA GLY A 17 -14.69 -4.92 8.80
C GLY A 17 -14.03 -5.25 7.45
N SER A 18 -13.29 -4.31 6.87
CA SER A 18 -12.61 -4.44 5.58
C SER A 18 -11.36 -3.55 5.55
N ASP A 19 -10.37 -3.99 4.81
CA ASP A 19 -9.13 -3.27 4.47
C ASP A 19 -9.24 -2.48 3.14
N MET A 20 -10.45 -2.38 2.59
CA MET A 20 -10.73 -1.49 1.47
C MET A 20 -10.33 -0.05 1.84
N ASN A 21 -9.79 0.68 0.87
CA ASN A 21 -9.25 2.04 1.01
C ASN A 21 -7.97 2.17 1.86
N GLN A 22 -7.32 1.08 2.26
CA GLN A 22 -6.11 1.16 3.10
C GLN A 22 -4.78 1.26 2.33
N MET A 23 -4.80 1.29 0.99
CA MET A 23 -3.59 1.48 0.17
C MET A 23 -2.84 2.78 0.48
N LEU A 24 -3.52 3.93 0.40
CA LEU A 24 -2.90 5.23 0.67
C LEU A 24 -2.44 5.40 2.12
N PRO A 25 -3.25 5.05 3.15
CA PRO A 25 -2.81 5.06 4.53
C PRO A 25 -1.55 4.20 4.77
N MET A 26 -1.52 2.97 4.25
CA MET A 26 -0.36 2.09 4.42
C MET A 26 0.87 2.60 3.64
N HIS A 27 0.68 3.23 2.48
CA HIS A 27 1.77 3.85 1.72
C HIS A 27 2.40 5.03 2.47
N ALA A 28 1.56 5.92 3.04
CA ALA A 28 2.02 7.02 3.87
C ALA A 28 2.79 6.51 5.10
N GLN A 29 2.27 5.48 5.77
CA GLN A 29 2.94 4.82 6.89
C GLN A 29 4.34 4.29 6.51
N HIS A 30 4.47 3.74 5.30
CA HIS A 30 5.76 3.23 4.81
C HIS A 30 6.76 4.37 4.56
N GLN A 31 6.29 5.46 3.93
CA GLN A 31 7.10 6.66 3.72
C GLN A 31 7.58 7.27 5.04
N ASP A 32 6.69 7.40 6.02
CA ASP A 32 7.03 8.01 7.31
C ASP A 32 8.02 7.16 8.11
N ARG A 33 7.89 5.83 8.07
CA ARG A 33 8.76 4.91 8.85
C ARG A 33 10.13 4.68 8.23
N TYR A 34 10.21 4.66 6.90
CA TYR A 34 11.43 4.26 6.20
C TYR A 34 12.04 5.37 5.35
N ALA A 35 11.44 6.57 5.35
CA ALA A 35 11.78 7.68 4.47
C ALA A 35 11.79 7.31 2.97
N ARG A 36 11.09 6.22 2.60
CA ARG A 36 11.02 5.67 1.25
C ARG A 36 9.63 5.13 0.94
N VAL A 37 9.26 5.25 -0.32
CA VAL A 37 8.10 4.57 -0.91
C VAL A 37 8.55 3.28 -1.59
N PRO A 38 7.71 2.25 -1.65
CA PRO A 38 7.96 1.10 -2.53
C PRO A 38 7.80 1.52 -3.99
N GLU A 39 8.71 1.07 -4.86
CA GLU A 39 8.62 1.33 -6.31
C GLU A 39 7.47 0.57 -6.97
N GLN A 40 7.13 -0.60 -6.42
CA GLN A 40 6.07 -1.47 -6.90
C GLN A 40 5.16 -1.87 -5.74
N TRP A 41 3.86 -1.90 -5.99
CA TRP A 41 2.85 -2.23 -5.00
C TRP A 41 1.92 -3.31 -5.53
N LEU A 42 1.97 -4.50 -4.94
CA LEU A 42 1.06 -5.59 -5.25
C LEU A 42 -0.12 -5.55 -4.27
N ALA A 43 -1.35 -5.51 -4.80
CA ALA A 43 -2.58 -5.55 -4.02
C ALA A 43 -3.59 -6.50 -4.67
N ASP A 44 -4.43 -7.15 -3.86
CA ASP A 44 -5.61 -7.85 -4.37
C ASP A 44 -6.79 -6.88 -4.58
N GLY A 45 -7.86 -7.35 -5.22
CA GLY A 45 -9.03 -6.53 -5.53
C GLY A 45 -9.88 -6.11 -4.31
N GLY A 46 -9.71 -6.74 -3.15
CA GLY A 46 -10.37 -6.33 -1.90
C GLY A 46 -9.68 -5.15 -1.24
N PHE A 47 -8.35 -5.09 -1.38
CA PHE A 47 -7.52 -4.00 -0.89
C PHE A 47 -7.42 -2.83 -1.88
N ALA A 48 -7.39 -3.14 -3.18
CA ALA A 48 -7.23 -2.17 -4.25
C ALA A 48 -8.47 -1.27 -4.39
N GLN A 49 -8.22 0.03 -4.49
CA GLN A 49 -9.26 1.01 -4.84
C GLN A 49 -8.76 1.84 -6.01
N HIS A 50 -9.55 1.89 -7.08
CA HIS A 50 -9.17 2.55 -8.34
C HIS A 50 -8.73 4.01 -8.12
N GLY A 51 -9.41 4.73 -7.22
CA GLY A 51 -9.08 6.12 -6.88
C GLY A 51 -7.73 6.32 -6.17
N HIS A 52 -7.05 5.24 -5.76
CA HIS A 52 -5.74 5.29 -5.10
C HIS A 52 -4.58 4.99 -6.07
N ILE A 53 -4.86 4.48 -7.27
CA ILE A 53 -3.80 4.16 -8.25
C ILE A 53 -3.07 5.42 -8.70
N GLU A 54 -3.79 6.40 -9.26
CA GLU A 54 -3.19 7.65 -9.74
C GLU A 54 -2.41 8.41 -8.62
N PRO A 55 -2.95 8.55 -7.38
CA PRO A 55 -2.18 9.11 -6.27
C PRO A 55 -0.89 8.37 -5.91
N LEU A 56 -0.84 7.04 -6.05
CA LEU A 56 0.34 6.24 -5.75
C LEU A 56 1.37 6.33 -6.88
N GLU A 57 0.93 6.30 -8.12
CA GLU A 57 1.81 6.46 -9.29
C GLU A 57 2.45 7.86 -9.31
N ALA A 58 1.70 8.90 -8.94
CA ALA A 58 2.23 10.25 -8.73
C ALA A 58 3.30 10.31 -7.62
N ARG A 59 3.36 9.30 -6.74
CA ARG A 59 4.37 9.13 -5.69
C ARG A 59 5.45 8.12 -6.06
N ALA A 60 5.66 7.86 -7.36
CA ALA A 60 6.65 6.92 -7.87
C ALA A 60 6.44 5.45 -7.44
N THR A 61 5.18 5.07 -7.22
CA THR A 61 4.79 3.68 -6.91
C THR A 61 3.89 3.12 -8.00
N GLN A 62 4.37 2.13 -8.75
CA GLN A 62 3.55 1.39 -9.73
C GLN A 62 2.64 0.39 -9.04
N VAL A 63 1.35 0.41 -9.34
CA VAL A 63 0.36 -0.50 -8.73
C VAL A 63 0.10 -1.72 -9.63
N PHE A 64 0.11 -2.90 -9.04
CA PHE A 64 -0.30 -4.16 -9.63
C PHE A 64 -1.52 -4.70 -8.86
N ALA A 65 -2.68 -4.71 -9.51
CA ALA A 65 -3.94 -5.22 -8.96
C ALA A 65 -4.78 -5.90 -10.07
N PRO A 66 -5.60 -6.91 -9.71
CA PRO A 66 -6.48 -7.63 -10.65
C PRO A 66 -7.75 -6.87 -11.03
#